data_AF-A0A7C3XBP8-F1
#
_entry.id   AF-A0A7C3XBP8-F1
#
_cell.length_a   1.000
_cell.length_b   1.000
_cell.length_c   1.000
_cell.angle_alpha   90.00
_cell.angle_beta   90.00
_cell.angle_gamma   90.00
#
_symmetry.space_group_name_H-M   'P 1'
#
loop_
_entity.id
_entity.type
_entity.pdbx_description
1 polymer ?
#
loop_
_entity_poly.entity_id
_entity_poly.type
_entity_poly.pdbx_seq_one_letter_code
_entity_poly.pdbx_strand_id
1 'polypeptide(L)'
;MRIALLSLLFFGFVLFPVSQGITIPLRTPAPEEVLSFLAGMGLPPEFKAALSEALTLAFSTGRATTTVTLLLLQDLTAIPAEKAERGLEIIRYAISQGFIVDTGLSGSSMMNEVRKLLALGRSWEEIEYVLSLRLNFLLATRSTLARYGLIQLGKIGPDVPLAPSDRFVLEVAWAVGDFVLWEGGNPGDPRILSFVQERLNRLCGIGVLPAEVSKFAATLTPEILQEIVRLVFQPERR
;
A
#
# COMPACT_ATOMS: atom_id res chain seq x y z
N MET A 1 0.28 15.45 69.26
CA MET A 1 -0.16 16.57 68.40
C MET A 1 0.40 16.39 67.00
N ARG A 2 -0.49 16.30 65.99
CA ARG A 2 -0.37 16.77 64.58
C ARG A 2 0.82 16.24 63.73
N ILE A 3 0.61 15.41 62.70
CA ILE A 3 0.21 15.74 61.29
C ILE A 3 1.23 16.71 60.67
N ALA A 4 2.00 16.44 59.60
CA ALA A 4 1.67 16.01 58.21
C ALA A 4 2.94 15.39 57.54
N LEU A 5 2.90 14.33 56.74
CA LEU A 5 2.37 14.19 55.36
C LEU A 5 3.21 14.94 54.31
N LEU A 6 4.12 14.23 53.62
CA LEU A 6 4.43 14.44 52.20
C LEU A 6 5.21 13.25 51.63
N SER A 7 4.41 12.27 51.22
CA SER A 7 4.75 11.23 50.27
C SER A 7 4.83 11.85 48.87
N LEU A 8 5.93 11.61 48.14
CA LEU A 8 6.00 11.69 46.67
C LEU A 8 7.11 10.72 46.26
N LEU A 9 6.76 9.43 46.12
CA LEU A 9 6.67 8.77 44.81
C LEU A 9 7.93 9.03 43.96
N PHE A 10 9.01 8.32 44.29
CA PHE A 10 10.00 7.93 43.31
C PHE A 10 9.30 7.04 42.29
N PHE A 11 8.80 7.66 41.22
CA PHE A 11 8.35 6.95 40.04
C PHE A 11 9.58 6.28 39.42
N GLY A 12 9.65 4.96 39.57
CA GLY A 12 10.59 4.14 38.84
C GLY A 12 10.37 4.39 37.35
N PHE A 13 11.40 4.94 36.70
CA PHE A 13 11.53 4.93 35.26
C PHE A 13 11.59 3.47 34.80
N VAL A 14 10.44 2.90 34.44
CA VAL A 14 10.41 1.70 33.61
C VAL A 14 10.76 2.17 32.20
N LEU A 15 12.05 2.14 31.89
CA LEU A 15 12.54 2.08 30.52
C LEU A 15 11.94 0.82 29.90
N PHE A 16 10.90 0.97 29.08
CA PHE A 16 10.53 -0.07 28.13
C PHE A 16 11.49 0.04 26.94
N PRO A 17 12.41 -0.91 26.72
CA PRO A 17 13.00 -1.05 25.41
C PRO A 17 11.97 -1.79 24.56
N VAL A 18 11.08 -1.08 23.87
CA VAL A 18 10.40 -1.67 22.71
C VAL A 18 11.38 -1.62 21.55
N SER A 19 12.44 -2.42 21.66
CA SER A 19 13.16 -2.91 20.49
C SER A 19 12.29 -4.01 19.89
N GLN A 20 11.23 -3.61 19.19
CA GLN A 20 10.63 -4.47 18.17
C GLN A 20 11.69 -4.60 17.08
N GLY A 21 12.55 -5.60 17.22
CA GLY A 21 13.55 -5.91 16.20
C GLY A 21 12.80 -6.11 14.90
N ILE A 22 13.16 -5.32 13.88
CA ILE A 22 12.67 -5.52 12.52
C ILE A 22 13.05 -6.96 12.15
N THR A 23 12.08 -7.85 12.19
CA THR A 23 12.31 -9.26 11.87
C THR A 23 12.40 -9.34 10.36
N ILE A 24 13.62 -9.39 9.84
CA ILE A 24 13.88 -9.66 8.43
C ILE A 24 14.00 -11.18 8.30
N PRO A 25 13.04 -11.87 7.65
CA PRO A 25 13.11 -13.31 7.52
C PRO A 25 14.33 -13.69 6.66
N LEU A 26 15.16 -14.60 7.18
CA LEU A 26 16.39 -15.09 6.53
C LEU A 26 16.12 -15.91 5.26
N ARG A 27 14.87 -16.32 5.03
CA ARG A 27 14.39 -16.98 3.81
C ARG A 27 13.08 -16.38 3.35
N THR A 28 12.84 -16.40 2.05
CA THR A 28 11.53 -16.04 1.49
C THR A 28 10.52 -17.14 1.87
N PRO A 29 9.41 -16.82 2.57
CA PRO A 29 8.38 -17.80 2.91
C PRO A 29 7.74 -18.39 1.66
N ALA A 30 7.40 -19.68 1.71
CA ALA A 30 6.58 -20.29 0.66
C ALA A 30 5.12 -19.78 0.77
N PRO A 31 4.36 -19.72 -0.34
CA PRO A 31 2.95 -19.31 -0.31
C PRO A 31 2.12 -20.04 0.76
N GLU A 32 2.33 -21.35 0.91
CA GLU A 32 1.62 -22.22 1.85
C GLU A 32 1.84 -21.82 3.31
N GLU A 33 3.03 -21.27 3.64
CA GLU A 33 3.34 -20.78 4.98
C GLU A 33 2.50 -19.55 5.31
N VAL A 34 2.35 -18.64 4.35
CA VAL A 34 1.53 -17.43 4.51
C VAL A 34 0.06 -17.78 4.68
N LEU A 35 -0.45 -18.69 3.84
CA LEU A 35 -1.84 -19.14 3.89
C LEU A 35 -2.14 -19.93 5.18
N SER A 36 -1.18 -20.74 5.65
CA SER A 36 -1.30 -21.44 6.94
C SER A 36 -1.35 -20.46 8.11
N PHE A 37 -0.53 -19.40 8.07
CA PHE A 37 -0.59 -18.34 9.08
C PHE A 37 -1.95 -17.64 9.07
N LEU A 38 -2.45 -17.25 7.90
CA LEU A 38 -3.78 -16.64 7.75
C LEU A 38 -4.88 -17.54 8.33
N ALA A 39 -4.83 -18.85 8.07
CA ALA A 39 -5.80 -19.81 8.59
C ALA A 39 -5.87 -19.82 10.12
N GLY A 40 -4.73 -19.60 10.80
CA GLY A 40 -4.62 -19.52 12.26
C GLY A 40 -5.07 -18.20 12.88
N MET A 41 -5.33 -17.16 12.08
CA MET A 41 -5.80 -15.87 12.60
C MET A 41 -7.26 -15.94 13.07
N GLY A 42 -7.58 -15.15 14.09
CA GLY A 42 -8.92 -14.97 14.67
C GLY A 42 -9.89 -14.14 13.80
N LEU A 43 -9.85 -14.33 12.49
CA LEU A 43 -10.71 -13.66 11.51
C LEU A 43 -11.89 -14.57 11.09
N PRO A 44 -13.01 -14.01 10.58
CA PRO A 44 -14.14 -14.80 10.10
C PRO A 44 -13.73 -15.85 9.06
N PRO A 45 -14.27 -17.09 9.12
CA PRO A 45 -13.88 -18.16 8.19
C PRO A 45 -14.10 -17.82 6.72
N GLU A 46 -15.23 -17.19 6.40
CA GLU A 46 -15.56 -16.77 5.03
C GLU A 46 -14.57 -15.74 4.49
N PHE A 47 -14.20 -14.76 5.33
CA PHE A 47 -13.20 -13.75 4.99
C PHE A 47 -11.83 -14.40 4.73
N LYS A 48 -11.39 -15.32 5.60
CA LYS A 48 -10.12 -16.04 5.41
C LYS A 48 -10.09 -16.83 4.11
N ALA A 49 -11.20 -17.47 3.74
CA ALA A 49 -11.29 -18.21 2.48
C ALA A 49 -11.14 -17.26 1.27
N ALA A 50 -11.90 -16.16 1.25
CA ALA A 50 -11.84 -15.16 0.17
C ALA A 50 -10.46 -14.49 0.07
N LEU A 51 -9.83 -14.16 1.20
CA LEU A 51 -8.49 -13.58 1.22
C LEU A 51 -7.43 -14.61 0.78
N SER A 52 -7.57 -15.89 1.17
CA SER A 52 -6.65 -16.95 0.75
C SER A 52 -6.65 -17.15 -0.76
N GLU A 53 -7.84 -17.15 -1.37
CA GLU A 53 -7.99 -17.24 -2.82
C GLU A 53 -7.31 -16.06 -3.53
N ALA A 54 -7.60 -14.83 -3.08
CA ALA A 54 -7.00 -13.62 -3.62
C ALA A 54 -5.46 -13.63 -3.48
N LEU A 55 -4.92 -14.00 -2.32
CA LEU A 55 -3.48 -14.07 -2.09
C LEU A 55 -2.80 -15.15 -2.93
N THR A 56 -3.43 -16.33 -3.08
CA THR A 56 -2.91 -17.40 -3.95
C THR A 56 -2.69 -16.87 -5.36
N LEU A 57 -3.69 -16.18 -5.89
CA LEU A 57 -3.62 -15.57 -7.21
C LEU A 57 -2.57 -14.45 -7.26
N ALA A 58 -2.53 -13.57 -6.26
CA ALA A 58 -1.57 -12.48 -6.19
C ALA A 58 -0.11 -12.98 -6.13
N PHE A 59 0.16 -14.07 -5.43
CA PHE A 59 1.48 -14.69 -5.38
C PHE A 59 1.86 -15.29 -6.73
N SER A 60 0.94 -16.03 -7.35
CA SER A 60 1.20 -16.67 -8.65
C SER A 60 1.47 -15.67 -9.77
N THR A 61 0.87 -14.47 -9.69
CA THR A 61 1.03 -13.41 -10.69
C THR A 61 2.05 -12.33 -10.32
N GLY A 62 2.63 -12.38 -9.11
CA GLY A 62 3.61 -11.40 -8.63
C GLY A 62 3.01 -10.05 -8.19
N ARG A 63 1.70 -9.99 -7.93
CA ARG A 63 0.99 -8.80 -7.41
C ARG A 63 1.15 -8.60 -5.91
N ALA A 64 1.58 -9.64 -5.20
CA ALA A 64 1.99 -9.58 -3.81
C ALA A 64 3.23 -10.46 -3.59
N THR A 65 4.04 -10.14 -2.58
CA THR A 65 5.14 -11.03 -2.16
C THR A 65 4.79 -11.73 -0.85
N THR A 66 5.24 -12.98 -0.72
CA THR A 66 4.98 -13.81 0.46
C THR A 66 5.63 -13.23 1.72
N THR A 67 6.85 -12.70 1.60
CA THR A 67 7.59 -12.07 2.70
C THR A 67 6.83 -10.90 3.30
N VAL A 68 6.44 -9.90 2.48
CA VAL A 68 5.76 -8.71 2.98
C VAL A 68 4.38 -9.06 3.51
N THR A 69 3.68 -9.98 2.83
CA THR A 69 2.35 -10.43 3.29
C THR A 69 2.43 -11.10 4.64
N LEU A 70 3.36 -12.05 4.86
CA LEU A 70 3.50 -12.73 6.14
C LEU A 70 3.82 -11.75 7.27
N LEU A 71 4.75 -10.82 7.03
CA LEU A 71 5.12 -9.82 8.03
C LEU A 71 3.94 -8.90 8.36
N LEU A 72 3.16 -8.49 7.36
CA LEU A 72 1.93 -7.72 7.60
C LEU A 72 0.95 -8.52 8.47
N LEU A 73 0.68 -9.79 8.13
CA LEU A 73 -0.24 -10.62 8.91
C LEU A 73 0.23 -10.78 10.36
N GLN A 74 1.54 -10.92 10.58
CA GLN A 74 2.15 -10.96 11.91
C GLN A 74 1.93 -9.65 12.66
N ASP A 75 2.22 -8.51 12.03
CA ASP A 75 2.00 -7.19 12.63
C ASP A 75 0.52 -6.98 13.02
N LEU A 76 -0.41 -7.49 12.21
CA LEU A 76 -1.85 -7.40 12.46
C LEU A 76 -2.36 -8.29 13.59
N THR A 77 -1.57 -9.24 14.10
CA THR A 77 -1.97 -10.05 15.27
C THR A 77 -2.10 -9.23 16.56
N ALA A 78 -1.41 -8.08 16.63
CA ALA A 78 -1.50 -7.14 17.73
C ALA A 78 -2.69 -6.15 17.61
N ILE A 79 -3.42 -6.20 16.49
CA ILE A 79 -4.53 -5.29 16.18
C ILE A 79 -5.86 -6.01 16.45
N PRO A 80 -6.90 -5.32 16.97
CA PRO A 80 -8.23 -5.92 17.11
C PRO A 80 -8.72 -6.55 15.78
N ALA A 81 -9.25 -7.77 15.85
CA ALA A 81 -9.58 -8.56 14.65
C ALA A 81 -10.49 -7.82 13.66
N GLU A 82 -11.51 -7.13 14.15
CA GLU A 82 -12.43 -6.33 13.33
C GLU A 82 -11.71 -5.21 12.56
N LYS A 83 -10.72 -4.57 13.20
CA LYS A 83 -9.89 -3.53 12.58
C LYS A 83 -8.99 -4.14 11.50
N ALA A 84 -8.27 -5.21 11.85
CA ALA A 84 -7.40 -5.93 10.92
C ALA A 84 -8.17 -6.43 9.68
N GLU A 85 -9.37 -6.97 9.86
CA GLU A 85 -10.27 -7.40 8.79
C GLU A 85 -10.57 -6.27 7.80
N ARG A 86 -10.98 -5.08 8.28
CA ARG A 86 -11.25 -3.93 7.41
C ARG A 86 -10.06 -3.52 6.57
N GLY A 87 -8.86 -3.46 7.16
CA GLY A 87 -7.64 -3.13 6.43
C GLY A 87 -7.29 -4.19 5.38
N LEU A 88 -7.42 -5.47 5.74
CA LEU A 88 -7.19 -6.58 4.83
C LEU A 88 -8.23 -6.65 3.72
N GLU A 89 -9.47 -6.22 3.96
CA GLU A 89 -10.53 -6.14 2.94
C GLU A 89 -10.18 -5.13 1.85
N ILE A 90 -9.60 -3.98 2.21
CA ILE A 90 -9.11 -2.99 1.22
C ILE A 90 -8.03 -3.62 0.33
N ILE A 91 -7.10 -4.37 0.92
CA ILE A 91 -6.03 -5.06 0.20
C ILE A 91 -6.61 -6.17 -0.68
N ARG A 92 -7.54 -6.98 -0.16
CA ARG A 92 -8.24 -8.04 -0.89
C ARG A 92 -8.97 -7.48 -2.11
N TYR A 93 -9.65 -6.35 -1.94
CA TYR A 93 -10.32 -5.65 -3.03
C TYR A 93 -9.32 -5.11 -4.06
N ALA A 94 -8.19 -4.52 -3.65
CA ALA A 94 -7.15 -4.10 -4.57
C ALA A 94 -6.62 -5.28 -5.42
N ILE A 95 -6.40 -6.44 -4.79
CA ILE A 95 -5.99 -7.67 -5.48
C ILE A 95 -7.07 -8.13 -6.46
N SER A 96 -8.34 -8.19 -6.05
CA SER A 96 -9.44 -8.64 -6.93
C SER A 96 -9.65 -7.72 -8.13
N GLN A 97 -9.24 -6.46 -8.01
CA GLN A 97 -9.18 -5.51 -9.11
C GLN A 97 -7.94 -5.67 -10.00
N GLY A 98 -7.04 -6.60 -9.70
CA GLY A 98 -5.82 -6.85 -10.45
C GLY A 98 -4.68 -5.87 -10.17
N PHE A 99 -4.72 -5.13 -9.07
CA PHE A 99 -3.62 -4.23 -8.71
C PHE A 99 -2.47 -4.96 -8.01
N ILE A 100 -1.27 -4.40 -8.17
CA ILE A 100 -0.10 -4.78 -7.38
C ILE A 100 -0.25 -4.14 -6.00
N VAL A 101 -0.29 -4.96 -4.96
CA VAL A 101 -0.36 -4.51 -3.55
C VAL A 101 1.00 -4.57 -2.87
N ASP A 102 1.94 -5.33 -3.41
CA ASP A 102 3.34 -5.34 -3.00
C ASP A 102 4.29 -5.70 -4.15
N THR A 103 5.46 -5.07 -4.15
CA THR A 103 6.48 -5.21 -5.21
C THR A 103 7.73 -5.95 -4.76
N GLY A 104 7.87 -6.28 -3.47
CA GLY A 104 9.10 -6.80 -2.86
C GLY A 104 10.23 -5.76 -2.75
N LEU A 105 10.03 -4.54 -3.25
CA LEU A 105 10.98 -3.44 -3.18
C LEU A 105 10.56 -2.45 -2.09
N SER A 106 11.54 -1.84 -1.44
CA SER A 106 11.34 -0.73 -0.51
C SER A 106 10.89 0.53 -1.28
N GLY A 107 9.58 0.77 -1.40
CA GLY A 107 9.09 2.07 -1.85
C GLY A 107 7.64 2.19 -2.30
N SER A 108 7.06 1.18 -2.95
CA SER A 108 5.71 1.27 -3.54
C SER A 108 4.91 0.00 -3.25
N SER A 109 4.22 -0.03 -2.11
CA SER A 109 3.44 -1.20 -1.66
C SER A 109 2.43 -0.79 -0.61
N MET A 110 1.15 -1.17 -0.81
CA MET A 110 0.10 -0.90 0.15
C MET A 110 0.39 -1.62 1.47
N MET A 111 0.91 -2.85 1.38
CA MET A 111 1.26 -3.65 2.53
C MET A 111 2.42 -3.02 3.32
N ASN A 112 3.49 -2.57 2.65
CA ASN A 112 4.60 -1.91 3.34
C ASN A 112 4.22 -0.56 3.94
N GLU A 113 3.30 0.19 3.32
CA GLU A 113 2.82 1.45 3.90
C GLU A 113 2.10 1.20 5.23
N VAL A 114 1.23 0.17 5.31
CA VAL A 114 0.58 -0.22 6.57
C VAL A 114 1.62 -0.54 7.64
N ARG A 115 2.58 -1.40 7.30
CA ARG A 115 3.64 -1.80 8.24
C ARG A 115 4.47 -0.61 8.71
N LYS A 116 4.81 0.31 7.80
CA LYS A 116 5.51 1.55 8.12
C LYS A 116 4.70 2.42 9.08
N LEU A 117 3.42 2.63 8.83
CA LEU A 117 2.57 3.45 9.68
C LEU A 117 2.36 2.81 11.07
N LEU A 118 2.23 1.47 11.14
CA LEU A 118 2.22 0.73 12.40
C LEU A 118 3.53 0.93 13.18
N ALA A 119 4.68 0.80 12.52
CA ALA A 119 5.98 1.02 13.15
C ALA A 119 6.18 2.48 13.63
N LEU A 120 5.54 3.44 12.96
CA LEU A 120 5.51 4.85 13.36
C LEU A 120 4.48 5.15 14.47
N GLY A 121 3.74 4.15 14.97
CA GLY A 121 2.75 4.32 16.03
C GLY A 121 1.51 5.10 15.62
N ARG A 122 1.15 5.11 14.32
CA ARG A 122 -0.06 5.77 13.83
C ARG A 122 -1.32 5.05 14.32
N SER A 123 -2.41 5.80 14.46
CA SER A 123 -3.70 5.20 14.82
C SER A 123 -4.21 4.32 13.69
N TRP A 124 -5.04 3.33 14.03
CA TRP A 124 -5.62 2.46 13.02
C TRP A 124 -6.53 3.23 12.05
N GLU A 125 -7.24 4.24 12.55
CA GLU A 125 -8.11 5.09 11.75
C GLU A 125 -7.31 5.85 10.68
N GLU A 126 -6.10 6.32 11.01
CA GLU A 126 -5.19 6.96 10.06
C GLU A 126 -4.68 5.95 9.02
N ILE A 127 -4.32 4.74 9.45
CA ILE A 127 -3.86 3.66 8.56
C ILE A 127 -4.96 3.25 7.56
N GLU A 128 -6.18 3.04 8.04
CA GLU A 128 -7.34 2.66 7.22
C GLU A 128 -7.69 3.76 6.21
N TYR A 129 -7.60 5.03 6.64
CA TYR A 129 -7.78 6.18 5.77
C TYR A 129 -6.71 6.24 4.66
N VAL A 130 -5.42 6.08 5.01
CA VAL A 130 -4.33 6.06 4.03
C VAL A 130 -4.50 4.89 3.05
N LEU A 131 -4.82 3.69 3.53
CA LEU A 131 -5.10 2.53 2.68
C LEU A 131 -6.23 2.80 1.68
N SER A 132 -7.33 3.38 2.15
CA SER A 132 -8.48 3.74 1.31
C SER A 132 -8.09 4.76 0.24
N LEU A 133 -7.28 5.76 0.59
CA LEU A 133 -6.75 6.72 -0.38
C LEU A 133 -5.83 6.05 -1.40
N ARG A 134 -4.93 5.16 -0.99
CA ARG A 134 -4.05 4.43 -1.92
C ARG A 134 -4.84 3.60 -2.93
N LEU A 135 -5.88 2.90 -2.47
CA LEU A 135 -6.80 2.20 -3.36
C LEU A 135 -7.50 3.18 -4.34
N ASN A 136 -7.95 4.33 -3.84
CA ASN A 136 -8.59 5.35 -4.68
C ASN A 136 -7.64 5.94 -5.73
N PHE A 137 -6.37 6.15 -5.39
CA PHE A 137 -5.34 6.54 -6.36
C PHE A 137 -5.15 5.47 -7.43
N LEU A 138 -5.04 4.19 -7.06
CA LEU A 138 -4.93 3.09 -8.04
C LEU A 138 -6.11 3.05 -9.01
N LEU A 139 -7.34 3.15 -8.47
CA LEU A 139 -8.56 3.14 -9.27
C LEU A 139 -8.65 4.36 -10.20
N ALA A 140 -8.40 5.56 -9.67
CA ALA A 140 -8.43 6.81 -10.42
C ALA A 140 -7.36 6.85 -11.51
N THR A 141 -6.13 6.42 -11.20
CA THR A 141 -5.03 6.31 -12.16
C THR A 141 -5.38 5.35 -13.28
N ARG A 142 -5.87 4.15 -12.98
CA ARG A 142 -6.29 3.19 -14.02
C ARG A 142 -7.39 3.76 -14.91
N SER A 143 -8.46 4.32 -14.34
CA SER A 143 -9.57 4.90 -15.11
C SER A 143 -9.08 6.05 -16.00
N THR A 144 -8.28 6.96 -15.45
CA THR A 144 -7.75 8.12 -16.19
C THR A 144 -6.82 7.68 -17.31
N LEU A 145 -5.80 6.88 -17.03
CA LEU A 145 -4.84 6.44 -18.04
C LEU A 145 -5.54 5.66 -19.18
N ALA A 146 -6.56 4.86 -18.87
CA ALA A 146 -7.37 4.18 -19.89
C ALA A 146 -8.17 5.17 -20.75
N ARG A 147 -8.80 6.17 -20.13
CA ARG A 147 -9.58 7.21 -20.83
C ARG A 147 -8.72 8.03 -21.79
N TYR A 148 -7.47 8.30 -21.43
CA TYR A 148 -6.49 8.99 -22.28
C TYR A 148 -5.74 8.05 -23.24
N GLY A 149 -6.09 6.76 -23.29
CA GLY A 149 -5.50 5.79 -24.22
C GLY A 149 -4.05 5.36 -23.90
N LEU A 150 -3.57 5.66 -22.69
CA LEU A 150 -2.21 5.31 -22.25
C LEU A 150 -2.08 3.85 -21.80
N ILE A 151 -3.20 3.21 -21.43
CA ILE A 151 -3.28 1.78 -21.11
C ILE A 151 -4.53 1.13 -21.70
N GLN A 152 -4.55 -0.20 -21.82
CA GLN A 152 -5.71 -0.98 -22.27
C GLN A 152 -6.27 -1.82 -21.11
N LEU A 153 -7.52 -1.58 -20.73
CA LEU A 153 -8.15 -2.25 -19.57
C LEU A 153 -8.22 -3.78 -19.71
N GLY A 154 -8.48 -4.29 -20.93
CA GLY A 154 -8.59 -5.74 -21.17
C GLY A 154 -7.29 -6.53 -21.01
N LYS A 155 -6.17 -5.85 -20.74
CA LYS A 155 -4.84 -6.46 -20.49
C LYS A 155 -4.42 -6.39 -19.03
N ILE A 156 -5.25 -5.86 -18.15
CA ILE A 156 -5.00 -5.73 -16.71
C ILE A 156 -6.08 -6.50 -15.98
N GLY A 157 -5.68 -7.46 -15.14
CA GLY A 157 -6.63 -8.26 -14.38
C GLY A 157 -5.93 -9.15 -13.34
N PRO A 158 -6.65 -9.63 -12.34
CA PRO A 158 -6.10 -10.44 -11.26
C PRO A 158 -5.47 -11.75 -11.77
N ASP A 159 -6.01 -12.29 -12.87
CA ASP A 159 -5.62 -13.60 -13.42
C ASP A 159 -4.59 -13.50 -14.57
N VAL A 160 -4.21 -12.28 -14.96
CA VAL A 160 -3.35 -12.02 -16.11
C VAL A 160 -1.91 -11.80 -15.62
N PRO A 161 -0.88 -12.37 -16.27
CA PRO A 161 0.51 -12.07 -15.93
C PRO A 161 0.79 -10.56 -15.90
N LEU A 162 1.67 -10.11 -14.99
CA LEU A 162 2.02 -8.70 -14.89
C LEU A 162 2.63 -8.17 -16.18
N ALA A 163 2.09 -7.06 -16.67
CA ALA A 163 2.64 -6.29 -17.78
C ALA A 163 3.33 -5.01 -17.26
N PRO A 164 4.21 -4.39 -18.07
CA PRO A 164 4.78 -3.09 -17.74
C PRO A 164 3.73 -2.01 -17.43
N SER A 165 2.53 -2.10 -18.02
CA SER A 165 1.42 -1.20 -17.74
C SER A 165 0.90 -1.28 -16.30
N ASP A 166 0.90 -2.47 -15.67
CA ASP A 166 0.49 -2.62 -14.27
C ASP A 166 1.43 -1.85 -13.34
N ARG A 167 2.74 -1.95 -13.61
CA ARG A 167 3.79 -1.23 -12.87
C ARG A 167 3.73 0.27 -13.13
N PHE A 168 3.43 0.70 -14.36
CA PHE A 168 3.23 2.10 -14.67
C PHE A 168 2.02 2.70 -13.91
N VAL A 169 0.89 2.01 -13.91
CA VAL A 169 -0.31 2.42 -13.14
C VAL A 169 0.03 2.54 -11.65
N LEU A 170 0.71 1.54 -11.09
CA LEU A 170 1.17 1.56 -9.71
C LEU A 170 2.01 2.81 -9.44
N GLU A 171 3.13 2.99 -10.14
CA GLU A 171 4.08 4.06 -9.82
C GLU A 171 3.52 5.47 -10.07
N VAL A 172 2.64 5.65 -11.06
CA VAL A 172 1.91 6.92 -11.23
C VAL A 172 0.98 7.17 -10.04
N ALA A 173 0.19 6.17 -9.62
CA ALA A 173 -0.71 6.29 -8.48
C ALA A 173 0.06 6.63 -7.19
N TRP A 174 1.21 5.98 -6.96
CA TRP A 174 2.07 6.26 -5.81
C TRP A 174 2.72 7.64 -5.89
N ALA A 175 3.24 8.04 -7.05
CA ALA A 175 3.88 9.34 -7.21
C ALA A 175 2.87 10.49 -6.98
N VAL A 176 1.68 10.39 -7.57
CA VAL A 176 0.59 11.36 -7.37
C VAL A 176 0.13 11.36 -5.91
N GLY A 177 -0.08 10.18 -5.33
CA GLY A 177 -0.48 10.04 -3.93
C GLY A 177 0.55 10.63 -2.97
N ASP A 178 1.84 10.36 -3.17
CA ASP A 178 2.90 10.88 -2.29
C ASP A 178 3.02 12.39 -2.37
N PHE A 179 2.88 12.95 -3.58
CA PHE A 179 2.87 14.40 -3.76
C PHE A 179 1.71 15.06 -2.97
N VAL A 180 0.51 14.48 -3.05
CA VAL A 180 -0.68 15.02 -2.37
C VAL A 180 -0.64 14.80 -0.86
N LEU A 181 -0.21 13.61 -0.40
CA LEU A 181 -0.31 13.22 1.00
C LEU A 181 0.90 13.65 1.84
N TRP A 182 2.08 13.73 1.26
CA TRP A 182 3.33 13.90 2.00
C TRP A 182 4.10 15.16 1.63
N GLU A 183 4.05 15.59 0.38
CA GLU A 183 4.75 16.81 -0.08
C GLU A 183 3.93 18.10 0.11
N GLY A 184 2.72 17.99 0.68
CA GLY A 184 1.80 19.12 0.86
C GLY A 184 1.30 19.71 -0.46
N GLY A 185 1.36 18.93 -1.54
CA GLY A 185 0.94 19.34 -2.88
C GLY A 185 -0.57 19.45 -2.99
N ASN A 186 -1.05 20.53 -3.58
CA ASN A 186 -2.47 20.72 -3.89
C ASN A 186 -2.83 20.16 -5.27
N PRO A 187 -4.10 19.83 -5.55
CA PRO A 187 -4.54 19.29 -6.84
C PRO A 187 -4.17 20.15 -8.05
N GLY A 188 -4.05 21.47 -7.90
CA GLY A 188 -3.65 22.40 -8.96
C GLY A 188 -2.18 22.81 -8.95
N ASP A 189 -1.35 22.16 -8.13
CA ASP A 189 0.06 22.53 -7.99
C ASP A 189 0.85 22.15 -9.26
N PRO A 190 1.48 23.11 -9.96
CA PRO A 190 2.20 22.85 -11.20
C PRO A 190 3.41 21.92 -11.03
N ARG A 191 3.91 21.74 -9.80
CA ARG A 191 5.06 20.87 -9.49
C ARG A 191 4.74 19.38 -9.63
N ILE A 192 3.46 19.00 -9.65
CA ILE A 192 3.04 17.59 -9.67
C ILE A 192 3.60 16.84 -10.88
N LEU A 193 3.62 17.47 -12.07
CA LEU A 193 4.11 16.84 -13.28
C LEU A 193 5.60 16.54 -13.19
N SER A 194 6.41 17.54 -12.82
CA SER A 194 7.85 17.37 -12.66
C SER A 194 8.18 16.32 -11.59
N PHE A 195 7.45 16.31 -10.48
CA PHE A 195 7.63 15.34 -9.41
C PHE A 195 7.38 13.90 -9.88
N VAL A 196 6.25 13.68 -10.56
CA VAL A 196 5.87 12.36 -11.09
C VAL A 196 6.87 11.90 -12.16
N GLN A 197 7.20 12.76 -13.13
CA GLN A 197 8.14 12.42 -14.20
C GLN A 197 9.54 12.13 -13.66
N GLU A 198 10.05 12.94 -12.73
CA GLU A 198 11.36 12.72 -12.13
C GLU A 198 11.43 11.37 -11.41
N ARG A 199 10.40 11.03 -10.61
CA ARG A 199 10.32 9.73 -9.94
C ARG A 199 10.30 8.58 -10.94
N LEU A 200 9.46 8.64 -11.96
CA LEU A 200 9.38 7.58 -12.98
C LEU A 200 10.69 7.41 -13.73
N ASN A 201 11.33 8.51 -14.13
CA ASN A 201 12.62 8.49 -14.82
C ASN A 201 13.72 7.92 -13.91
N ARG A 202 13.72 8.28 -12.62
CA ARG A 202 14.65 7.72 -11.63
C ARG A 202 14.47 6.21 -11.49
N LEU A 203 13.23 5.74 -11.36
CA LEU A 203 12.91 4.31 -11.26
C LEU A 203 13.33 3.53 -12.52
N CYS A 204 13.21 4.14 -13.71
CA CYS A 204 13.76 3.57 -14.95
C CYS A 204 15.29 3.53 -14.92
N GLY A 205 15.94 4.61 -14.47
CA GLY A 205 17.41 4.74 -14.42
C GLY A 205 18.08 3.74 -13.48
N ILE A 206 17.39 3.29 -12.43
CA ILE A 206 17.88 2.26 -11.50
C ILE A 206 17.38 0.85 -11.83
N GLY A 207 16.65 0.67 -12.95
CA GLY A 207 16.18 -0.64 -13.41
C GLY A 207 14.99 -1.22 -12.64
N VAL A 208 14.31 -0.43 -11.80
CA VAL A 208 13.06 -0.86 -11.11
C VAL A 208 11.88 -0.90 -12.08
N LEU A 209 11.83 0.06 -13.01
CA LEU A 209 10.88 0.08 -14.11
C LEU A 209 11.58 -0.22 -15.44
N PRO A 210 10.92 -0.92 -16.39
CA PRO A 210 11.43 -1.06 -17.74
C PRO A 210 11.66 0.31 -18.38
N ALA A 211 12.73 0.46 -19.18
CA ALA A 211 13.06 1.72 -19.84
C ALA A 211 11.92 2.24 -20.74
N GLU A 212 11.07 1.35 -21.26
CA GLU A 212 9.87 1.70 -22.03
C GLU A 212 8.87 2.57 -21.24
N VAL A 213 8.87 2.48 -19.91
CA VAL A 213 8.02 3.30 -19.05
C VAL A 213 8.38 4.79 -19.12
N SER A 214 9.64 5.13 -19.43
CA SER A 214 10.04 6.53 -19.68
C SER A 214 9.27 7.16 -20.85
N LYS A 215 8.87 6.36 -21.85
CA LYS A 215 8.04 6.83 -22.97
C LYS A 215 6.63 7.18 -22.48
N PHE A 216 6.04 6.36 -21.61
CA PHE A 216 4.75 6.67 -20.99
C PHE A 216 4.85 7.90 -20.06
N ALA A 217 5.94 8.05 -19.31
CA ALA A 217 6.17 9.22 -18.47
C ALA A 217 6.22 10.53 -19.28
N ALA A 218 6.81 10.50 -20.49
CA ALA A 218 6.85 11.64 -21.40
C ALA A 218 5.47 12.02 -21.97
N THR A 219 4.50 11.10 -21.98
CA THR A 219 3.12 11.36 -22.42
C THR A 219 2.21 11.89 -21.32
N LEU A 220 2.67 11.92 -20.07
CA LEU A 220 1.91 12.52 -18.97
C LEU A 220 1.82 14.02 -19.15
N THR A 221 0.63 14.57 -18.92
CA THR A 221 0.38 16.01 -18.93
C THR A 221 -0.18 16.44 -17.56
N PRO A 222 -0.13 17.73 -17.22
CA PRO A 222 -0.72 18.23 -15.98
C PRO A 222 -2.20 17.87 -15.87
N GLU A 223 -2.95 17.92 -16.97
CA GLU A 223 -4.38 17.63 -17.03
C GLU A 223 -4.69 16.18 -16.63
N ILE A 224 -3.86 15.22 -17.08
CA ILE A 224 -4.00 13.81 -16.71
C ILE A 224 -3.82 13.65 -15.19
N LEU A 225 -2.78 14.27 -14.62
CA LEU A 225 -2.49 14.14 -13.19
C LEU A 225 -3.55 14.83 -12.33
N GLN A 226 -4.05 16.00 -12.75
CA GLN A 226 -5.14 16.70 -12.10
C GLN A 226 -6.44 15.88 -12.11
N GLU A 227 -6.75 15.22 -13.22
CA GLU A 227 -7.92 14.34 -13.33
C GLU A 227 -7.81 13.15 -12.37
N ILE A 228 -6.63 12.55 -12.22
CA ILE A 228 -6.39 11.49 -11.22
C ILE A 228 -6.72 12.02 -9.82
N VAL A 229 -6.14 13.15 -9.42
CA VAL A 229 -6.38 13.74 -8.09
C VAL A 229 -7.87 14.04 -7.89
N ARG A 230 -8.54 14.58 -8.92
CA ARG A 230 -9.98 14.87 -8.87
C ARG A 230 -10.80 13.59 -8.63
N LEU A 231 -10.52 12.51 -9.36
CA LEU A 231 -11.25 11.24 -9.26
C LEU A 231 -10.97 10.47 -7.96
N VAL A 232 -9.85 10.74 -7.30
CA VAL A 232 -9.56 10.17 -5.97
C VAL A 232 -10.59 10.66 -4.95
N PHE A 233 -10.84 11.97 -4.93
CA PHE A 233 -11.77 12.62 -3.98
C PHE A 233 -13.22 12.70 -4.48
N GLN A 234 -13.49 12.27 -5.72
CA GLN A 234 -14.84 12.19 -6.32
C GLN A 234 -15.06 10.79 -6.94
N PRO A 235 -15.11 9.72 -6.12
CA PRO A 235 -15.23 8.33 -6.58
C PRO A 235 -16.40 8.06 -7.52
N GLU A 236 -17.51 8.78 -7.33
CA GLU A 236 -18.76 8.64 -8.09
C GLU A 236 -18.63 9.04 -9.57
N ARG A 237 -17.52 9.66 -9.97
CA ARG A 237 -17.26 10.12 -11.34
C ARG A 237 -16.29 9.23 -12.12
N ARG A 238 -15.90 8.08 -11.57
CA ARG A 238 -14.90 7.17 -12.15
C ARG A 238 -15.44 6.30 -13.26
#